data_AF-A0A373JBQ3-F1
#
_entry.id   AF-A0A373JBQ3-F1
#
_cell.length_a   1.000
_cell.length_b   1.000
_cell.length_c   1.000
_cell.angle_alpha   90.00
_cell.angle_beta   90.00
_cell.angle_gamma   90.00
#
_symmetry.space_group_name_H-M   'P 1'
#
loop_
_entity.id
_entity.type
_entity.pdbx_description
1 polymer ?
#
loop_
_entity_poly.entity_id
_entity_poly.type
_entity_poly.pdbx_seq_one_letter_code
_entity_poly.pdbx_strand_id
1 'polypeptide(L)'
;MATNFINMEKHAVAGSSKLKATTSGHIYNILIEEDMDNGTLVAKGDYVKPEVYKAKAATGFSGVILDKASNGNFYIEVVEPGDALLLLQVPLIYEEYTTAMQHESNFYNANGDIVRSYELYAGDFFELSKEGFVGTPEKGKTVTIDTTKKIKVGE
;
A
#
# COMPACT_ATOMS: atom_id res chain seq x y z
N MET A 1 -9.71 11.61 -33.49
CA MET A 1 -9.80 10.13 -33.59
C MET A 1 -9.66 9.58 -32.18
N ALA A 2 -10.71 8.93 -31.68
CA ALA A 2 -10.71 8.20 -30.43
C ALA A 2 -9.66 7.07 -30.47
N THR A 3 -8.97 6.82 -29.35
CA THR A 3 -8.52 5.45 -28.96
C THR A 3 -7.93 5.31 -27.55
N ASN A 4 -7.66 6.37 -26.76
CA ASN A 4 -6.88 6.17 -25.51
C ASN A 4 -7.62 6.33 -24.17
N PHE A 5 -8.95 6.40 -24.13
CA PHE A 5 -9.69 6.61 -22.87
C PHE A 5 -10.08 5.32 -22.11
N ILE A 6 -9.45 4.18 -22.36
CA ILE A 6 -9.80 2.90 -21.69
C ILE A 6 -8.68 2.35 -20.79
N ASN A 7 -7.50 3.00 -20.73
CA ASN A 7 -6.46 2.59 -19.80
C ASN A 7 -6.02 3.76 -18.91
N MET A 8 -6.93 4.21 -18.04
CA MET A 8 -6.47 4.77 -16.77
C MET A 8 -6.10 3.55 -15.92
N GLU A 9 -4.81 3.22 -15.88
CA GLU A 9 -4.31 2.13 -15.04
C GLU A 9 -4.75 2.41 -13.61
N LYS A 10 -5.61 1.53 -13.09
CA LYS A 10 -6.27 1.77 -11.81
C LYS A 10 -5.27 1.42 -10.71
N HIS A 11 -4.81 2.43 -9.98
CA HIS A 11 -3.85 2.27 -8.89
C HIS A 11 -4.51 1.65 -7.66
N ALA A 12 -3.71 0.98 -6.84
CA ALA A 12 -4.20 0.37 -5.62
C ALA A 12 -4.59 1.43 -4.58
N VAL A 13 -5.76 1.25 -3.99
CA VAL A 13 -6.26 2.08 -2.90
C VAL A 13 -6.09 1.31 -1.59
N ALA A 14 -5.48 1.93 -0.60
CA ALA A 14 -5.26 1.33 0.71
C ALA A 14 -5.84 2.20 1.82
N GLY A 15 -6.29 1.56 2.91
CA GLY A 15 -6.87 2.22 4.06
C GLY A 15 -6.22 1.77 5.38
N SER A 16 -5.93 2.72 6.26
CA SER A 16 -5.46 2.45 7.64
C SER A 16 -6.63 2.13 8.57
N SER A 17 -7.25 0.96 8.40
CA SER A 17 -8.44 0.57 9.18
C SER A 17 -8.12 0.39 10.66
N LYS A 18 -7.08 -0.37 11.00
CA LYS A 18 -6.65 -0.63 12.38
C LYS A 18 -5.15 -0.97 12.42
N LEU A 19 -4.34 0.07 12.35
CA LEU A 19 -2.88 -0.04 12.44
C LEU A 19 -2.40 0.44 13.80
N LYS A 20 -1.71 -0.41 14.55
CA LYS A 20 -1.17 -0.06 15.87
C LYS A 20 -0.26 1.17 15.81
N ALA A 21 0.54 1.32 14.74
CA ALA A 21 1.43 2.46 14.53
C ALA A 21 0.73 3.84 14.55
N THR A 22 -0.58 3.90 14.31
CA THR A 22 -1.36 5.15 14.44
C THR A 22 -1.56 5.61 15.90
N THR A 23 -1.33 4.71 16.85
CA THR A 23 -1.45 4.97 18.30
C THR A 23 -0.14 4.78 19.04
N SER A 24 0.63 3.76 18.67
CA SER A 24 1.90 3.38 19.29
C SER A 24 2.75 2.61 18.28
N GLY A 25 3.93 3.11 17.96
CA GLY A 25 4.86 2.50 17.00
C GLY A 25 5.56 3.59 16.19
N HIS A 26 6.15 3.19 15.07
CA HIS A 26 6.84 4.12 14.18
C HIS A 26 6.07 4.36 12.87
N ILE A 27 6.04 5.63 12.49
CA ILE A 27 5.72 6.06 11.13
C ILE A 27 7.04 6.56 10.54
N TYR A 28 7.50 5.94 9.46
CA TYR A 28 8.74 6.31 8.79
C TYR A 28 8.45 7.11 7.52
N ASN A 29 9.30 8.09 7.23
CA ASN A 29 9.31 8.76 5.93
C ASN A 29 10.23 7.98 5.00
N ILE A 30 9.66 7.36 3.97
CA ILE A 30 10.38 6.52 3.02
C ILE A 30 10.51 7.25 1.69
N LEU A 31 11.73 7.48 1.25
CA LEU A 31 12.05 7.95 -0.10
C LEU A 31 11.88 6.78 -1.08
N ILE A 32 10.94 6.91 -2.01
CA ILE A 32 10.76 5.95 -3.11
C ILE A 32 11.60 6.36 -4.33
N GLU A 33 12.20 5.38 -5.00
CA GLU A 33 13.08 5.59 -6.18
C GLU A 33 12.44 5.06 -7.48
N GLU A 34 11.16 4.71 -7.43
CA GLU A 34 10.29 4.29 -8.54
C GLU A 34 8.84 4.63 -8.20
N ASP A 35 7.95 4.64 -9.19
CA ASP A 35 6.53 4.88 -8.98
C ASP A 35 5.92 3.72 -8.18
N MET A 36 5.19 4.02 -7.10
CA MET A 36 4.60 3.01 -6.21
C MET A 36 3.15 3.32 -5.85
N ASP A 37 2.32 2.28 -5.90
CA ASP A 37 0.93 2.35 -5.44
C ASP A 37 0.88 2.43 -3.90
N ASN A 38 -0.16 3.10 -3.38
CA ASN A 38 -0.52 2.95 -1.96
C ASN A 38 -0.88 1.49 -1.66
N GLY A 39 -0.54 1.03 -0.46
CA GLY A 39 -0.73 -0.37 -0.06
C GLY A 39 0.43 -1.30 -0.43
N THR A 40 1.46 -0.79 -1.10
CA THR A 40 2.71 -1.52 -1.34
C THR A 40 3.47 -1.75 -0.03
N LEU A 41 4.09 -2.92 0.11
CA LEU A 41 4.90 -3.26 1.27
C LEU A 41 6.39 -3.10 0.97
N VAL A 42 7.08 -2.33 1.80
CA VAL A 42 8.53 -2.07 1.70
C VAL A 42 9.20 -2.25 3.04
N ALA A 43 10.50 -2.43 3.08
CA ALA A 43 11.29 -2.40 4.30
C ALA A 43 12.03 -1.07 4.44
N LYS A 44 12.43 -0.73 5.67
CA LYS A 44 13.31 0.41 5.92
C LYS A 44 14.69 0.14 5.32
N GLY A 45 15.11 0.99 4.40
CA GLY A 45 16.45 0.97 3.79
C GLY A 45 17.42 1.93 4.47
N ASP A 46 18.38 2.40 3.69
CA ASP A 46 19.48 3.24 4.16
C ASP A 46 19.00 4.62 4.62
N TYR A 47 19.67 5.16 5.65
CA TYR A 47 19.44 6.52 6.10
C TYR A 47 19.88 7.53 5.03
N VAL A 48 19.03 8.52 4.74
CA VAL A 48 19.31 9.58 3.77
C VAL A 48 19.62 10.89 4.50
N LYS A 49 18.70 11.32 5.36
CA LYS A 49 18.73 12.56 6.13
C LYS A 49 17.79 12.43 7.34
N PRO A 50 17.76 13.38 8.29
CA PRO A 50 16.96 13.23 9.49
C PRO A 50 15.53 12.81 9.16
N GLU A 51 15.09 11.71 9.79
CA GLU A 51 13.76 11.11 9.64
C GLU A 51 13.42 10.51 8.27
N VAL A 52 14.35 10.46 7.31
CA VAL A 52 14.12 9.94 5.94
C VAL A 52 15.05 8.76 5.63
N TYR A 53 14.45 7.67 5.14
CA TYR A 53 15.13 6.43 4.78
C TYR A 53 14.76 6.02 3.35
N LYS A 54 15.63 5.28 2.65
CA LYS A 54 15.29 4.71 1.34
C LYS A 54 14.29 3.56 1.47
N ALA A 55 13.51 3.31 0.42
CA ALA A 55 12.75 2.08 0.29
C ALA A 55 13.68 0.88 0.03
N LYS A 56 13.49 -0.20 0.79
CA LYS A 56 14.11 -1.51 0.52
C LYS A 56 13.01 -2.51 0.18
N ALA A 57 13.30 -3.52 -0.64
CA ALA A 57 12.36 -4.64 -0.81
C ALA A 57 12.18 -5.35 0.54
N ALA A 58 10.94 -5.45 1.01
CA ALA A 58 10.61 -6.24 2.19
C ALA A 58 10.75 -7.73 1.88
N THR A 59 11.23 -8.48 2.86
CA THR A 59 11.55 -9.91 2.74
C THR A 59 10.66 -10.79 3.60
N GLY A 60 10.01 -10.20 4.60
CA GLY A 60 9.06 -10.88 5.47
C GLY A 60 7.73 -10.15 5.51
N PHE A 61 6.67 -10.91 5.26
CA PHE A 61 5.29 -10.55 5.56
C PHE A 61 4.41 -11.78 5.33
N SER A 62 3.52 -12.08 6.26
CA SER A 62 2.39 -12.96 6.03
C SER A 62 1.12 -12.38 6.62
N GLY A 63 0.02 -12.57 5.91
CA GLY A 63 -1.30 -12.14 6.33
C GLY A 63 -2.39 -13.09 5.87
N VAL A 64 -3.62 -12.80 6.24
CA VAL A 64 -4.81 -13.51 5.78
C VAL A 64 -5.87 -12.51 5.34
N ILE A 65 -6.54 -12.82 4.23
CA ILE A 65 -7.70 -12.05 3.77
C ILE A 65 -8.91 -12.48 4.60
N LEU A 66 -9.46 -11.57 5.39
CA LEU A 66 -10.56 -11.89 6.30
C LEU A 66 -11.94 -11.68 5.70
N ASP A 67 -12.14 -10.58 5.00
CA ASP A 67 -13.42 -10.28 4.37
C ASP A 67 -13.28 -9.22 3.27
N LYS A 68 -14.38 -9.00 2.57
CA LYS A 68 -14.52 -7.95 1.57
C LYS A 68 -15.38 -6.82 2.10
N ALA A 69 -14.87 -5.59 2.07
CA ALA A 69 -15.58 -4.37 2.42
C ALA A 69 -16.68 -4.04 1.41
N SER A 70 -17.68 -3.28 1.81
CA SER A 70 -18.82 -2.89 0.96
C SER A 70 -18.42 -2.06 -0.27
N ASN A 71 -17.28 -1.37 -0.21
CA ASN A 71 -16.70 -0.62 -1.33
C ASN A 71 -15.93 -1.51 -2.34
N GLY A 72 -15.82 -2.82 -2.06
CA GLY A 72 -15.16 -3.80 -2.92
C GLY A 72 -13.71 -4.11 -2.57
N ASN A 73 -13.13 -3.45 -1.58
CA ASN A 73 -11.77 -3.71 -1.09
C ASN A 73 -11.73 -4.90 -0.13
N PHE A 74 -10.54 -5.35 0.24
CA PHE A 74 -10.32 -6.53 1.05
C PHE A 74 -9.62 -6.17 2.35
N TYR A 75 -10.08 -6.75 3.46
CA TYR A 75 -9.43 -6.63 4.76
C TYR A 75 -8.34 -7.70 4.89
N ILE A 76 -7.12 -7.24 5.16
CA ILE A 76 -5.97 -8.10 5.42
C ILE A 76 -5.62 -7.98 6.89
N GLU A 77 -5.59 -9.10 7.60
CA GLU A 77 -5.01 -9.21 8.93
C GLU A 77 -3.55 -9.65 8.81
N VAL A 78 -2.67 -8.94 9.51
CA VAL A 78 -1.25 -9.28 9.57
C VAL A 78 -1.04 -10.42 10.55
N VAL A 79 -0.46 -11.52 10.07
CA VAL A 79 -0.10 -12.69 10.89
C VAL A 79 1.34 -12.54 11.36
N GLU A 80 2.28 -12.36 10.43
CA GLU A 80 3.70 -12.09 10.73
C GLU A 80 4.13 -10.83 9.96
N PRO A 81 4.45 -9.71 10.62
CA PRO A 81 4.80 -8.47 9.94
C PRO A 81 6.18 -8.50 9.28
N GLY A 82 7.11 -9.32 9.78
CA GLY A 82 8.47 -9.38 9.28
C GLY A 82 9.18 -8.02 9.35
N ASP A 83 9.77 -7.60 8.22
CA ASP A 83 10.39 -6.28 8.04
C ASP A 83 9.50 -5.30 7.26
N ALA A 84 8.23 -5.65 7.02
CA ALA A 84 7.33 -4.88 6.18
C ALA A 84 6.79 -3.61 6.88
N LEU A 85 6.80 -2.54 6.09
CA LEU A 85 6.17 -1.26 6.32
C LEU A 85 5.12 -1.05 5.23
N LEU A 86 3.93 -0.61 5.62
CA LEU A 86 2.84 -0.30 4.71
C LEU A 86 2.99 1.13 4.19
N LEU A 87 3.25 1.31 2.89
CA LEU A 87 3.18 2.62 2.25
C LEU A 87 1.74 3.09 2.17
N LEU A 88 1.43 4.18 2.86
CA LEU A 88 0.11 4.77 2.86
C LEU A 88 0.22 6.28 3.06
N GLN A 89 -0.16 7.04 2.04
CA GLN A 89 -0.24 8.48 2.10
C GLN A 89 -1.64 8.96 1.72
N VAL A 90 -2.15 9.93 2.47
CA VAL A 90 -3.41 10.60 2.13
C VAL A 90 -3.14 11.50 0.93
N PRO A 91 -3.93 11.39 -0.16
CA PRO A 91 -3.77 12.26 -1.32
C PRO A 91 -4.03 13.72 -0.94
N LEU A 92 -3.08 14.60 -1.25
CA LEU A 92 -3.26 16.06 -1.15
C LEU A 92 -4.03 16.53 -2.39
N ILE A 93 -5.32 16.79 -2.23
CA ILE A 93 -6.19 17.28 -3.30
C ILE A 93 -6.11 18.81 -3.34
N TYR A 94 -5.59 19.38 -4.43
CA TYR A 94 -5.54 20.84 -4.65
C TYR A 94 -6.84 21.35 -5.30
N GLU A 95 -7.23 22.60 -5.02
CA GLU A 95 -8.48 23.20 -5.54
C GLU A 95 -8.59 23.19 -7.08
N GLU A 96 -7.45 23.14 -7.77
CA GLU A 96 -7.36 23.16 -9.24
C GLU A 96 -7.62 21.78 -9.88
N TYR A 97 -7.76 20.72 -9.08
CA TYR A 97 -7.93 19.35 -9.59
C TYR A 97 -9.37 19.09 -10.02
N THR A 98 -9.54 18.69 -11.27
CA THR A 98 -10.85 18.27 -11.83
C THR A 98 -11.41 17.08 -11.04
N THR A 99 -12.74 16.92 -11.02
CA THR A 99 -13.41 15.83 -10.26
C THR A 99 -12.87 14.43 -10.59
N ALA A 100 -12.39 14.21 -11.83
CA ALA A 100 -11.77 12.95 -12.23
C ALA A 100 -10.38 12.71 -11.61
N MET A 101 -9.62 13.78 -11.35
CA MET A 101 -8.31 13.73 -10.68
C MET A 101 -8.44 13.55 -9.16
N GLN A 102 -9.66 13.67 -8.61
CA GLN A 102 -9.94 13.47 -7.18
C GLN A 102 -10.22 12.00 -6.82
N HIS A 103 -10.35 11.10 -7.80
CA HIS A 103 -10.55 9.68 -7.51
C HIS A 103 -9.25 9.04 -7.01
N GLU A 104 -9.26 8.48 -5.80
CA GLU A 104 -8.11 7.81 -5.16
C GLU A 104 -7.50 6.70 -6.02
N SER A 105 -8.29 6.08 -6.90
CA SER A 105 -7.81 5.05 -7.82
C SER A 105 -6.91 5.58 -8.95
N ASN A 106 -6.79 6.90 -9.09
CA ASN A 106 -5.87 7.57 -10.00
C ASN A 106 -4.61 8.10 -9.27
N PHE A 107 -4.51 7.86 -7.95
CA PHE A 107 -3.40 8.33 -7.13
C PHE A 107 -2.30 7.25 -7.04
N TYR A 108 -1.07 7.67 -7.32
CA TYR A 108 0.15 6.90 -7.07
C TYR A 108 1.21 7.83 -6.47
N ASN A 109 2.20 7.25 -5.82
CA ASN A 109 3.36 8.00 -5.33
C ASN A 109 4.43 8.01 -6.42
N ALA A 110 4.87 9.19 -6.84
CA ALA A 110 5.82 9.34 -7.94
C ALA A 110 7.26 9.14 -7.45
N ASN A 111 8.13 8.68 -8.35
CA ASN A 111 9.56 8.56 -8.08
C ASN A 111 10.14 9.86 -7.48
N GLY A 112 10.85 9.75 -6.36
CA GLY A 112 11.45 10.86 -5.62
C GLY A 112 10.57 11.39 -4.48
N ASP A 113 9.33 10.91 -4.36
CA ASP A 113 8.46 11.29 -3.25
C ASP A 113 8.94 10.68 -1.92
N ILE A 114 8.67 11.43 -0.85
CA ILE A 114 8.82 10.96 0.52
C ILE A 114 7.43 10.55 1.00
N VAL A 115 7.21 9.24 1.13
CA VAL A 115 5.92 8.63 1.44
C VAL A 115 5.89 8.21 2.90
N ARG A 116 4.76 8.43 3.57
CA ARG A 116 4.54 7.88 4.92
C ARG A 116 4.38 6.37 4.86
N SER A 117 5.12 5.68 5.72
CA SER A 117 5.04 4.24 5.87
C SER A 117 4.75 3.87 7.32
N TYR A 118 3.83 2.92 7.51
CA TYR A 118 3.39 2.47 8.83
C TYR A 118 4.08 1.15 9.16
N GLU A 119 4.72 1.09 10.33
CA GLU A 119 5.18 -0.17 10.90
C GLU A 119 4.00 -1.10 11.16
N LEU A 120 4.12 -2.35 10.71
CA LEU A 120 3.10 -3.36 10.87
C LEU A 120 3.38 -4.24 12.09
N TYR A 121 2.31 -4.66 12.75
CA TYR A 121 2.34 -5.58 13.88
C TYR A 121 1.40 -6.75 13.64
N ALA A 122 1.68 -7.90 14.25
CA ALA A 122 0.75 -9.02 14.25
C ALA A 122 -0.61 -8.59 14.85
N GLY A 123 -1.70 -8.90 14.15
CA GLY A 123 -3.06 -8.46 14.48
C GLY A 123 -3.40 -7.02 14.03
N ASP A 124 -2.55 -6.36 13.24
CA ASP A 124 -2.95 -5.15 12.51
C ASP A 124 -3.86 -5.49 11.34
N PHE A 125 -4.74 -4.56 11.00
CA PHE A 125 -5.67 -4.68 9.89
C PHE A 125 -5.55 -3.46 8.97
N PHE A 126 -5.41 -3.72 7.68
CA PHE A 126 -5.50 -2.70 6.65
C PHE A 126 -6.39 -3.18 5.50
N GLU A 127 -6.90 -2.20 4.78
CA GLU A 127 -7.77 -2.42 3.64
C GLU A 127 -6.98 -2.20 2.36
N LEU A 128 -7.18 -3.05 1.35
CA LEU A 128 -6.53 -2.96 0.06
C LEU A 128 -7.49 -3.27 -1.10
N SER A 129 -7.46 -2.47 -2.15
CA SER A 129 -8.21 -2.72 -3.37
C SER A 129 -7.62 -3.88 -4.18
N LYS A 130 -8.40 -4.46 -5.09
CA LYS A 130 -7.98 -5.64 -5.88
C LYS A 130 -6.69 -5.39 -6.68
N GLU A 131 -6.40 -4.15 -7.04
CA GLU A 131 -5.25 -3.73 -7.86
C GLU A 131 -3.91 -3.79 -7.10
N GLY A 132 -3.97 -3.87 -5.76
CA GLY A 132 -2.81 -4.09 -4.90
C GLY A 132 -2.39 -5.55 -4.75
N PHE A 133 -3.17 -6.49 -5.31
CA PHE A 133 -2.89 -7.92 -5.24
C PHE A 133 -2.28 -8.49 -6.52
N VAL A 134 -1.38 -9.45 -6.34
CA VAL A 134 -0.94 -10.39 -7.37
C VAL A 134 -1.69 -11.70 -7.14
N GLY A 135 -2.62 -12.02 -8.03
CA GLY A 135 -3.57 -13.14 -7.89
C GLY A 135 -4.99 -12.66 -7.54
N THR A 136 -5.92 -13.60 -7.41
CA THR A 136 -7.32 -13.29 -7.10
C THR A 136 -7.53 -13.29 -5.58
N PRO A 137 -7.81 -12.13 -4.95
CA PRO A 137 -8.05 -12.07 -3.52
C PRO A 137 -9.39 -12.74 -3.16
N GLU A 138 -9.34 -13.71 -2.25
CA GLU A 138 -10.51 -14.42 -1.73
C GLU A 138 -10.40 -14.57 -0.21
N LYS A 139 -11.56 -14.55 0.46
CA LYS A 139 -11.64 -14.74 1.91
C LYS A 139 -10.99 -16.07 2.33
N GLY A 140 -10.17 -16.01 3.37
CA GLY A 140 -9.46 -17.16 3.93
C GLY A 140 -8.13 -17.47 3.25
N LYS A 141 -7.78 -16.81 2.14
CA LYS A 141 -6.47 -17.00 1.51
C LYS A 141 -5.37 -16.30 2.31
N THR A 142 -4.24 -16.98 2.43
CA THR A 142 -3.01 -16.38 2.96
C THR A 142 -2.40 -15.44 1.93
N VAL A 143 -1.73 -14.39 2.39
CA VAL A 143 -1.02 -13.46 1.53
C VAL A 143 0.42 -13.29 1.97
N THR A 144 1.30 -13.04 1.00
CA THR A 144 2.74 -12.82 1.18
C THR A 144 3.19 -11.64 0.32
N ILE A 145 4.45 -11.22 0.42
CA ILE A 145 5.01 -10.20 -0.47
C ILE A 145 5.46 -10.82 -1.78
N ASP A 146 5.09 -10.19 -2.89
CA ASP A 146 5.61 -10.51 -4.22
C ASP A 146 6.97 -9.82 -4.48
N THR A 147 7.72 -10.32 -5.45
CA THR A 147 8.91 -9.63 -5.99
C THR A 147 8.63 -8.22 -6.51
N THR A 148 7.38 -7.94 -6.89
CA THR A 148 6.89 -6.61 -7.31
C THR A 148 6.49 -5.72 -6.12
N LYS A 149 6.73 -6.14 -4.88
CA LYS A 149 6.37 -5.43 -3.62
C LYS A 149 4.85 -5.32 -3.36
N LYS A 150 4.04 -5.77 -4.31
CA LYS A 150 2.59 -5.98 -4.17
C LYS A 150 2.29 -7.21 -3.31
N ILE A 151 1.05 -7.33 -2.87
CA ILE A 151 0.62 -8.44 -2.01
C ILE A 151 0.24 -9.64 -2.88
N LYS A 152 0.99 -10.74 -2.77
CA LYS A 152 0.69 -12.00 -3.47
C LYS A 152 -0.32 -12.83 -2.68
N VAL A 153 -1.37 -13.29 -3.36
CA VAL A 153 -2.30 -14.26 -2.81
C VAL A 153 -1.69 -15.66 -2.92
N GLY A 154 -1.67 -16.40 -1.81
CA GLY A 154 -1.26 -17.80 -1.76
C GLY A 154 -2.23 -18.70 -2.51
N GLU A 155 -1.71 -19.80 -3.08
CA GLU A 155 -2.50 -20.79 -3.84
C GLU A 155 -3.60 -21.46 -3.00
#